data_AF-W2SSG2-F1
#
_entry.id   AF-W2SSG2-F1
#
_cell.length_a   1.000
_cell.length_b   1.000
_cell.length_c   1.000
_cell.angle_alpha   90.00
_cell.angle_beta   90.00
_cell.angle_gamma   90.00
#
_symmetry.space_group_name_H-M   'P 1'
#
loop_
_entity.id
_entity.type
_entity.pdbx_description
1 polymer ?
#
loop_
_entity_poly.entity_id
_entity_poly.type
_entity_poly.pdbx_seq_one_letter_code
_entity_poly.pdbx_strand_id
1 'polypeptide(L)'
;MLLLMTYCGYLIQHYPVVDMLMKPIEHRFESSPRYVILLVEYIIRYAVVFLTFGLAYAIPNFKEIIPFVGVTTGMMLALVFPPLLETVVFFNQWRRGNTFMLVFNVTINIFYIILGILFVIVGIISNVRILSDSDRSS
;
A
#
# COMPACT_ATOMS: atom_id res chain seq x y z
N MET A 1 -2.68 20.62 20.38
CA MET A 1 -2.45 19.16 20.54
C MET A 1 -2.27 18.42 19.22
N LEU A 2 -3.14 18.59 18.21
CA LEU A 2 -3.06 17.86 16.94
C LEU A 2 -1.72 18.03 16.18
N LEU A 3 -1.14 19.23 16.21
CA LEU A 3 0.14 19.52 15.55
C LEU A 3 1.31 18.71 16.16
N LEU A 4 1.38 18.63 17.48
CA LEU A 4 2.41 17.85 18.17
C LEU A 4 2.27 16.35 17.85
N MET A 5 1.03 15.84 17.87
CA MET A 5 0.78 14.42 17.59
C MET A 5 1.06 14.05 16.14
N THR A 6 0.69 14.90 15.19
CA THR A 6 0.98 14.68 13.76
C THR A 6 2.48 14.78 13.47
N TYR A 7 3.20 15.71 14.10
CA TYR A 7 4.66 15.80 13.97
C TYR A 7 5.36 14.54 14.50
N CYS A 8 5.04 14.10 15.72
CA CYS A 8 5.61 12.87 16.28
C CYS A 8 5.19 11.62 15.49
N GLY A 9 3.92 11.54 15.09
CA GLY A 9 3.37 10.42 14.32
C GLY A 9 4.03 10.28 12.95
N TYR A 10 4.30 11.39 12.26
CA TYR A 10 4.99 11.40 10.97
C TYR A 10 6.40 10.78 11.08
N LEU A 11 7.18 11.18 12.09
CA LEU A 11 8.51 10.62 12.33
C LEU A 11 8.48 9.10 12.56
N ILE A 12 7.51 8.64 13.35
CA ILE A 12 7.35 7.22 13.68
C ILE A 12 6.93 6.42 12.45
N GLN A 13 6.00 6.92 11.63
CA GLN A 13 5.50 6.23 10.44
C GLN A 13 6.52 6.22 9.29
N HIS A 14 7.41 7.21 9.23
CA HIS A 14 8.44 7.29 8.20
C HIS A 14 9.51 6.20 8.34
N TYR A 15 9.86 5.82 9.58
CA TYR A 15 10.87 4.78 9.85
C TYR A 15 10.57 3.43 9.17
N PRO A 16 9.39 2.78 9.38
CA PRO A 16 9.10 1.50 8.77
C PRO A 16 8.95 1.58 7.25
N VAL A 17 8.50 2.72 6.70
CA VAL A 17 8.40 2.91 5.25
C VAL A 17 9.78 2.84 4.60
N VAL A 18 10.76 3.55 5.15
CA VAL A 18 12.14 3.52 4.66
C VAL A 18 12.76 2.14 4.85
N ASP A 19 12.55 1.51 6.00
CA ASP A 19 13.07 0.16 6.30
C ASP A 19 12.52 -0.90 5.31
N MET A 20 11.22 -0.85 4.99
CA MET A 20 10.59 -1.75 4.02
C MET A 20 11.12 -1.53 2.58
N LEU A 21 11.38 -0.27 2.20
CA LEU A 21 11.95 0.07 0.89
C LEU A 21 13.41 -0.35 0.77
N MET A 22 14.17 -0.31 1.86
CA MET A 22 15.61 -0.58 1.88
C MET A 22 15.92 -2.08 1.75
N LYS A 23 15.18 -2.96 2.44
CA LYS A 23 15.38 -4.44 2.42
C LYS A 23 15.56 -5.07 1.03
N PRO A 24 14.68 -4.83 0.03
CA PRO A 24 14.86 -5.41 -1.30
C PRO A 24 16.07 -4.84 -2.05
N ILE A 25 16.50 -3.63 -1.70
CA ILE A 25 17.64 -2.96 -2.32
C ILE A 25 18.95 -3.48 -1.72
N GLU A 26 19.03 -3.61 -0.39
CA GLU A 26 20.17 -4.24 0.28
C GLU A 26 20.42 -5.64 -0.25
N HIS A 27 19.37 -6.47 -0.36
CA HIS A 27 19.50 -7.83 -0.88
C HIS A 27 19.99 -7.88 -2.33
N ARG A 28 19.65 -6.89 -3.16
CA ARG A 28 20.12 -6.81 -4.56
C ARG A 28 21.55 -6.26 -4.67
N PHE A 29 21.96 -5.42 -3.72
CA PHE A 29 23.21 -4.67 -3.77
C PHE A 29 24.20 -5.07 -2.66
N GLU A 30 24.10 -6.28 -2.09
CA GLU A 30 25.04 -6.79 -1.07
C GLU A 30 26.51 -6.74 -1.51
N SER A 31 26.77 -6.82 -2.82
CA SER A 31 28.13 -6.72 -3.39
C SER A 31 28.61 -5.27 -3.64
N SER A 32 27.79 -4.26 -3.36
CA SER A 32 28.15 -2.86 -3.55
C SER A 32 28.86 -2.27 -2.32
N PRO A 33 29.76 -1.31 -2.52
CA PRO A 33 30.48 -0.68 -1.43
C PRO A 33 29.54 0.11 -0.51
N ARG A 34 29.86 0.12 0.79
CA ARG A 34 29.03 0.67 1.89
C ARG A 34 28.59 2.12 1.68
N TYR A 35 29.35 2.92 0.93
CA TYR A 35 28.98 4.29 0.59
C TYR A 35 27.76 4.38 -0.33
N VAL A 36 27.57 3.42 -1.25
CA VAL A 36 26.42 3.38 -2.18
C VAL A 36 25.14 3.08 -1.41
N ILE A 37 25.21 2.14 -0.46
CA ILE A 37 24.08 1.76 0.39
C ILE A 37 23.61 2.98 1.22
N LEU A 38 24.55 3.70 1.83
CA LEU A 38 24.23 4.93 2.57
C LEU A 38 23.63 6.01 1.65
N LEU A 39 24.17 6.20 0.45
CA LEU A 39 23.68 7.19 -0.51
C LEU A 39 22.24 6.87 -0.95
N VAL A 40 21.94 5.59 -1.20
CA VAL A 40 20.59 5.11 -1.52
C VAL A 40 19.62 5.34 -0.36
N GLU A 41 20.03 5.05 0.88
CA GLU A 41 19.21 5.31 2.07
C GLU A 41 18.84 6.79 2.18
N TYR A 42 19.80 7.70 1.95
CA TYR A 42 19.53 9.13 1.91
C TYR A 42 18.57 9.50 0.77
N ILE A 43 18.81 9.00 -0.45
CA ILE A 43 17.93 9.28 -1.60
C ILE A 43 16.50 8.87 -1.30
N ILE A 44 16.27 7.67 -0.74
CA ILE A 44 14.93 7.18 -0.42
C ILE A 44 14.26 8.08 0.62
N ARG A 45 14.98 8.44 1.69
CA ARG A 45 14.45 9.36 2.72
C ARG A 45 14.04 10.70 2.12
N TYR A 46 14.90 11.31 1.30
CA TYR A 46 14.56 12.55 0.63
C TYR A 46 13.38 12.39 -0.33
N ALA A 47 13.36 11.31 -1.12
CA ALA A 47 12.28 11.04 -2.07
C ALA A 47 10.91 10.93 -1.39
N VAL A 48 10.81 10.26 -0.24
CA VAL A 48 9.55 10.14 0.53
C VAL A 48 9.08 11.50 1.05
N VAL A 49 10.01 12.32 1.56
CA VAL A 49 9.69 13.68 2.03
C VAL A 49 9.26 14.58 0.87
N PHE A 50 9.97 14.54 -0.26
CA PHE A 50 9.61 15.29 -1.46
C PHE A 50 8.25 14.85 -2.03
N LEU A 51 7.95 13.56 -2.04
CA LEU A 51 6.63 13.05 -2.43
C LEU A 51 5.54 13.59 -1.52
N THR A 52 5.76 13.59 -0.21
CA THR A 52 4.79 14.12 0.76
C THR A 52 4.58 15.61 0.55
N PHE A 53 5.67 16.36 0.34
CA PHE A 53 5.60 17.80 0.05
C PHE A 53 4.88 18.09 -1.27
N GLY A 54 5.16 17.31 -2.32
CA GLY A 54 4.47 17.40 -3.61
C GLY A 54 2.97 17.11 -3.48
N LEU A 55 2.60 16.10 -2.70
CA LEU A 55 1.21 15.78 -2.40
C LEU A 55 0.52 16.93 -1.65
N ALA A 56 1.21 17.51 -0.66
CA ALA A 56 0.69 18.65 0.10
C ALA A 56 0.48 19.90 -0.78
N TYR A 57 1.31 20.10 -1.79
CA TYR A 57 1.13 21.19 -2.76
C TYR A 57 -0.01 20.90 -3.76
N ALA A 58 -0.12 19.66 -4.23
CA ALA A 58 -1.11 19.27 -5.24
C ALA A 58 -2.55 19.17 -4.68
N ILE A 59 -2.70 18.90 -3.39
CA ILE A 59 -4.00 18.62 -2.76
C ILE A 59 -4.41 19.80 -1.87
N PRO A 60 -5.36 20.64 -2.30
CA PRO A 60 -5.92 21.68 -1.44
C PRO A 60 -6.94 21.14 -0.42
N ASN A 61 -7.62 20.01 -0.71
CA ASN A 61 -8.70 19.45 0.11
C ASN A 61 -8.40 18.03 0.64
N PHE A 62 -7.75 17.92 1.80
CA PHE A 62 -7.44 16.61 2.43
C PHE A 62 -8.67 15.77 2.78
N LYS A 63 -9.80 16.40 3.08
CA LYS A 63 -11.05 15.73 3.51
C LYS A 63 -11.55 14.70 2.49
N GLU A 64 -11.29 14.95 1.22
CA GLU A 64 -11.78 14.16 0.09
C GLU A 64 -10.85 12.99 -0.24
N ILE A 65 -9.55 13.19 -0.03
CA ILE A 65 -8.52 12.21 -0.42
C ILE A 65 -8.29 11.15 0.65
N ILE A 66 -8.43 11.50 1.94
CA ILE A 66 -8.30 10.54 3.04
C ILE A 66 -9.19 9.29 2.84
N PRO A 67 -10.51 9.41 2.59
CA PRO A 67 -11.36 8.23 2.40
C PRO A 67 -11.05 7.51 1.08
N PHE A 68 -10.61 8.22 0.04
CA PHE A 68 -10.23 7.61 -1.23
C PHE A 68 -9.00 6.70 -1.09
N VAL A 69 -7.93 7.24 -0.49
CA VAL A 69 -6.69 6.48 -0.25
C VAL A 69 -6.93 5.39 0.80
N GLY A 70 -7.75 5.66 1.82
CA GLY A 70 -8.10 4.68 2.83
C GLY A 70 -8.81 3.43 2.26
N VAL A 71 -9.83 3.62 1.42
CA VAL A 71 -10.56 2.49 0.83
C VAL A 71 -9.70 1.76 -0.20
N THR A 72 -8.94 2.47 -1.04
CA THR A 72 -8.07 1.81 -2.04
C THR A 72 -6.97 0.99 -1.36
N THR A 73 -6.18 1.62 -0.50
CA THR A 73 -5.04 0.95 0.16
C THR A 73 -5.52 -0.08 1.19
N GLY A 74 -6.57 0.24 1.95
CA GLY A 74 -7.14 -0.64 2.98
C GLY A 74 -7.72 -1.93 2.38
N MET A 75 -8.48 -1.84 1.29
CA MET A 75 -9.05 -3.04 0.66
C MET A 75 -7.97 -3.87 -0.05
N MET A 76 -6.95 -3.24 -0.64
CA MET A 76 -5.81 -3.98 -1.18
C MET A 76 -5.03 -4.71 -0.08
N LEU A 77 -4.72 -4.04 1.03
CA LEU A 77 -3.98 -4.65 2.14
C LEU A 77 -4.80 -5.72 2.88
N ALA A 78 -6.12 -5.56 3.00
CA ALA A 78 -6.95 -6.48 3.76
C ALA A 78 -7.41 -7.71 2.95
N LEU A 79 -7.73 -7.53 1.67
CA LEU A 79 -8.36 -8.58 0.85
C LEU A 79 -7.47 -9.11 -0.26
N VAL A 80 -6.51 -8.33 -0.75
CA VAL A 80 -5.63 -8.76 -1.85
C VAL A 80 -4.31 -9.29 -1.31
N PHE A 81 -3.73 -8.62 -0.31
CA PHE A 81 -2.42 -9.01 0.22
C PHE A 81 -2.39 -10.40 0.89
N PRO A 82 -3.36 -10.78 1.76
CA PRO A 82 -3.36 -12.12 2.37
C PRO A 82 -3.45 -13.27 1.37
N PRO A 83 -4.41 -13.31 0.41
CA PRO A 83 -4.47 -14.41 -0.55
C PRO A 83 -3.29 -14.41 -1.51
N LEU A 84 -2.70 -13.25 -1.85
CA LEU A 84 -1.47 -13.21 -2.63
C LEU A 84 -0.30 -13.88 -1.89
N LEU A 85 -0.09 -13.54 -0.62
CA LEU A 85 0.95 -14.16 0.19
C LEU A 85 0.72 -15.66 0.38
N GLU A 86 -0.53 -16.05 0.66
CA GLU A 86 -0.89 -17.46 0.80
C GLU A 86 -0.60 -18.23 -0.49
N THR A 87 -1.00 -17.68 -1.64
CA THR A 87 -0.70 -18.29 -2.94
C THR A 87 0.80 -18.41 -3.17
N VAL A 88 1.62 -17.38 -2.89
CA VAL A 88 3.08 -17.45 -3.13
C VAL A 88 3.77 -18.44 -2.18
N VAL A 89 3.43 -18.42 -0.89
CA VAL A 89 4.10 -19.24 0.14
C VAL A 89 3.69 -20.72 0.01
N PHE A 90 2.40 -21.00 -0.15
CA PHE A 90 1.89 -22.38 -0.15
C PHE A 90 1.85 -23.03 -1.54
N PHE A 91 2.21 -22.31 -2.61
CA PHE A 91 2.22 -22.86 -3.97
C PHE A 91 2.99 -24.18 -4.09
N ASN A 92 4.19 -24.22 -3.51
CA ASN A 92 5.07 -25.39 -3.59
C ASN A 92 4.54 -26.57 -2.75
N GLN A 93 3.86 -26.27 -1.64
CA GLN A 93 3.27 -27.27 -0.77
C GLN A 93 2.03 -27.91 -1.41
N TRP A 94 1.14 -27.12 -2.04
CA TRP A 94 -0.04 -27.63 -2.72
C TRP A 94 0.30 -28.44 -3.97
N ARG A 95 1.37 -28.05 -4.69
CA ARG A 95 1.84 -28.78 -5.89
C ARG A 95 2.31 -30.20 -5.59
N ARG A 96 2.87 -30.47 -4.41
CA ARG A 96 3.34 -31.82 -4.00
C ARG A 96 2.27 -32.70 -3.37
N GLY A 97 1.16 -32.11 -2.92
CA GLY A 97 0.11 -32.82 -2.20
C GLY A 97 -0.95 -33.43 -3.12
N ASN A 98 -1.97 -32.63 -3.45
CA ASN A 98 -3.14 -33.10 -4.20
C ASN A 98 -3.68 -31.96 -5.08
N THR A 99 -3.81 -32.22 -6.39
CA THR A 99 -4.27 -31.23 -7.39
C THR A 99 -5.64 -30.65 -7.05
N PHE A 100 -6.52 -31.42 -6.43
CA PHE A 100 -7.86 -30.96 -6.04
C PHE A 100 -7.82 -29.87 -4.96
N MET A 101 -6.94 -30.02 -3.97
CA MET A 101 -6.76 -29.04 -2.88
C MET A 101 -6.11 -27.76 -3.40
N LEU A 102 -5.19 -27.88 -4.36
CA LEU A 102 -4.59 -26.74 -5.06
C LEU A 102 -5.67 -25.93 -5.79
N VAL A 103 -6.47 -26.58 -6.63
CA VAL A 103 -7.52 -25.89 -7.41
C VAL A 103 -8.54 -25.23 -6.48
N PHE A 104 -8.95 -25.90 -5.40
CA PHE A 104 -9.89 -25.33 -4.44
C PHE A 104 -9.35 -24.07 -3.74
N ASN A 105 -8.14 -24.13 -3.18
CA ASN A 105 -7.55 -22.98 -2.49
C ASN A 105 -7.23 -21.83 -3.43
N VAL A 106 -6.72 -22.13 -4.64
CA VAL A 106 -6.47 -21.09 -5.65
C VAL A 106 -7.78 -20.41 -6.08
N THR A 107 -8.87 -21.17 -6.22
CA THR A 107 -10.18 -20.61 -6.57
C THR A 107 -10.69 -19.67 -5.47
N ILE A 108 -10.56 -20.05 -4.20
CA ILE A 108 -10.93 -19.19 -3.06
C ILE A 108 -10.07 -17.92 -3.03
N ASN A 109 -8.76 -18.03 -3.25
CA ASN A 109 -7.85 -16.88 -3.26
C ASN A 109 -8.19 -15.91 -4.40
N ILE A 110 -8.49 -16.43 -5.59
CA ILE A 110 -8.96 -15.62 -6.71
C ILE A 110 -10.28 -14.92 -6.37
N PHE A 111 -11.21 -15.63 -5.72
CA PHE A 111 -12.48 -15.04 -5.28
C PHE A 111 -12.27 -13.87 -4.32
N TYR A 112 -11.37 -13.99 -3.33
CA TYR A 112 -11.03 -12.88 -2.44
C TYR A 112 -10.39 -11.70 -3.17
N ILE A 113 -9.52 -11.94 -4.15
CA ILE A 113 -8.91 -10.88 -4.96
C ILE A 113 -9.98 -10.15 -5.79
N ILE A 114 -10.90 -10.87 -6.43
CA ILE A 114 -12.02 -10.29 -7.19
C ILE A 114 -12.88 -9.43 -6.27
N LEU A 115 -13.24 -9.96 -5.10
CA LEU A 115 -14.02 -9.25 -4.10
C LEU A 115 -13.29 -7.98 -3.64
N GLY A 116 -11.97 -8.05 -3.39
CA GLY A 116 -11.13 -6.88 -3.10
C GLY A 116 -11.20 -5.80 -4.18
N ILE A 117 -11.07 -6.18 -5.46
CA ILE A 117 -11.18 -5.25 -6.59
C ILE A 117 -12.57 -4.61 -6.67
N LEU A 118 -13.63 -5.41 -6.50
CA LEU A 118 -15.01 -4.89 -6.49
C LEU A 118 -15.22 -3.86 -5.38
N PHE A 119 -14.72 -4.12 -4.18
CA PHE A 119 -14.81 -3.17 -3.07
C PHE A 119 -14.04 -1.87 -3.34
N VAL A 120 -12.87 -1.95 -3.98
CA VAL A 120 -12.13 -0.76 -4.41
C VAL A 120 -12.95 0.06 -5.40
N ILE A 121 -13.56 -0.58 -6.40
CA ILE A 121 -14.39 0.10 -7.41
C ILE A 121 -15.60 0.77 -6.75
N VAL A 122 -16.34 0.04 -5.91
CA VAL A 122 -17.51 0.57 -5.20
C VAL A 122 -17.11 1.73 -4.28
N GLY A 123 -15.98 1.60 -3.60
CA GLY A 123 -15.41 2.65 -2.76
C GLY A 123 -15.07 3.92 -3.52
N ILE A 124 -14.41 3.79 -4.66
CA ILE A 124 -14.07 4.91 -5.55
C ILE A 124 -15.34 5.59 -6.04
N ILE A 125 -16.32 4.84 -6.56
CA ILE A 125 -17.58 5.40 -7.06
C ILE A 125 -18.33 6.15 -5.96
N SER A 126 -18.34 5.60 -4.75
CA SER A 126 -19.03 6.22 -3.61
C SER A 126 -18.37 7.55 -3.23
N ASN A 127 -17.03 7.58 -3.15
CA ASN A 127 -16.29 8.81 -2.87
C ASN A 127 -16.47 9.87 -3.96
N VAL A 128 -16.45 9.48 -5.24
CA VAL A 128 -16.67 10.40 -6.37
C VAL A 128 -18.09 10.94 -6.39
N ARG A 129 -19.10 10.13 -6.04
CA ARG A 129 -20.49 10.62 -5.93
C ARG A 129 -20.63 11.67 -4.82
N ILE A 130 -20.02 11.44 -3.66
CA ILE A 130 -20.05 12.38 -2.53
C ILE A 130 -19.43 13.72 -2.95
N LEU A 131 -18.33 13.67 -3.71
CA LEU A 131 -17.67 14.85 -4.28
C LEU A 131 -18.58 15.62 -5.25
N SER A 132 -19.19 14.91 -6.20
CA SER A 132 -20.05 15.53 -7.21
C SER A 132 -21.32 16.15 -6.62
N ASP A 133 -21.83 15.63 -5.51
CA ASP A 133 -23.03 16.17 -4.85
C ASP A 133 -22.69 17.41 -4.00
N SER A 134 -21.47 17.45 -3.44
CA SER A 134 -20.95 18.62 -2.72
C SER A 134 -20.80 19.84 -3.63
N ASP A 135 -20.39 19.65 -4.89
CA ASP A 135 -20.21 20.74 -5.87
C ASP A 135 -21.55 21.31 -6.39
N ARG A 136 -22.65 20.54 -6.31
CA ARG A 136 -23.99 20.98 -6.72
C ARG A 136 -24.75 21.79 -5.67
N SER A 137 -24.28 21.83 -4.43
CA SER A 137 -24.92 22.51 -3.31
C SER A 137 -24.26 23.84 -2.91
N SER A 138 -23.24 24.28 -3.67
CA SER A 138 -22.62 25.60 -3.58
C SER A 138 -23.03 26.48 -4.78
#